data_AF-A0A7S0E7T1-F1
#
_entry.id   AF-A0A7S0E7T1-F1
#
_cell.length_a   1.000
_cell.length_b   1.000
_cell.length_c   1.000
_cell.angle_alpha   90.00
_cell.angle_beta   90.00
_cell.angle_gamma   90.00
#
_symmetry.space_group_name_H-M   'P 1'
#
loop_
_entity.id
_entity.type
_entity.pdbx_description
1 polymer ?
#
loop_
_entity_poly.entity_id
_entity_poly.type
_entity_poly.pdbx_seq_one_letter_code
_entity_poly.pdbx_strand_id
1 'polypeptide(L)'
;DEYSELLAAGLRHDSAEDIRRAARALRKAIALKPDKPDAYYNLGSVLATSGHVVEAAQMLLEAKERYTVGSKPWARATAWAFDMLRDERCDEVATPEWWDDEGLKA
;
A
#
# COMPACT_ATOMS: atom_id res chain seq x y z
N ASP A 1 17.57 2.60 12.92
CA ASP A 1 17.70 1.14 13.04
C ASP A 1 17.53 0.55 11.63
N GLU A 2 17.79 -0.75 11.45
CA GLU A 2 17.74 -1.40 10.11
C GLU A 2 16.40 -1.18 9.40
N TYR A 3 15.29 -1.18 10.15
CA TYR A 3 13.95 -0.89 9.63
C TYR A 3 13.86 0.52 9.01
N SER A 4 14.32 1.55 9.72
CA SER A 4 14.29 2.93 9.21
C SER A 4 15.17 3.12 7.98
N GLU A 5 16.30 2.41 7.89
CA GLU A 5 17.17 2.44 6.71
C GLU A 5 16.50 1.81 5.49
N LEU A 6 15.83 0.67 5.69
CA LEU A 6 15.06 -0.01 4.64
C LEU A 6 13.88 0.84 4.16
N LEU A 7 13.17 1.51 5.08
CA LEU A 7 12.13 2.48 4.73
C LEU A 7 12.66 3.63 3.88
N ALA A 8 13.79 4.23 4.29
CA ALA A 8 14.40 5.33 3.55
C ALA A 8 14.87 4.90 2.15
N ALA A 9 15.40 3.68 2.02
CA ALA A 9 15.75 3.10 0.73
C ALA A 9 14.52 2.85 -0.16
N GLY A 10 13.40 2.47 0.45
CA GLY A 10 12.11 2.29 -0.22
C GLY A 10 11.53 3.56 -0.86
N LEU A 11 11.94 4.75 -0.42
CA LEU A 11 11.43 6.03 -0.93
C LEU A 11 12.23 6.59 -2.12
N ARG A 12 13.34 5.95 -2.50
CA ARG A 12 14.20 6.39 -3.60
C ARG A 12 13.93 5.56 -4.84
N HIS A 13 13.09 6.05 -5.74
CA HIS A 13 12.77 5.34 -6.98
C HIS A 13 12.43 6.27 -8.17
N ASP A 14 13.43 6.63 -8.98
CA ASP A 14 13.23 7.47 -10.17
C ASP A 14 13.29 6.67 -11.48
N SER A 15 13.86 5.46 -11.44
CA SER A 15 13.98 4.55 -12.59
C SER A 15 13.37 3.18 -12.31
N ALA A 16 13.17 2.38 -13.37
CA ALA A 16 12.66 1.01 -13.25
C ALA A 16 13.59 0.10 -12.41
N GLU A 17 14.90 0.36 -12.42
CA GLU A 17 15.84 -0.38 -11.56
C GLU A 17 15.67 0.01 -10.10
N ASP A 18 15.47 1.30 -9.83
CA ASP A 18 15.27 1.80 -8.48
C ASP A 18 13.93 1.36 -7.89
N ILE A 19 12.86 1.30 -8.70
CA ILE A 19 11.57 0.71 -8.33
C ILE A 19 11.75 -0.70 -7.75
N ARG A 20 12.50 -1.57 -8.46
CA ARG A 20 12.71 -2.96 -8.02
C ARG A 20 13.51 -3.02 -6.72
N ARG A 21 14.51 -2.14 -6.57
CA ARG A 21 15.32 -2.03 -5.34
C ARG A 21 14.48 -1.52 -4.17
N ALA A 22 13.68 -0.49 -4.38
CA ALA A 22 12.75 0.09 -3.39
C ALA A 22 11.75 -0.97 -2.91
N ALA A 23 11.08 -1.67 -3.83
CA ALA A 23 10.14 -2.73 -3.49
C ALA A 23 10.80 -3.86 -2.68
N ARG A 24 12.04 -4.24 -3.03
CA ARG A 24 12.81 -5.24 -2.28
C ARG A 24 13.16 -4.76 -0.87
N ALA A 25 13.56 -3.50 -0.71
CA ALA A 25 13.86 -2.91 0.60
C ALA A 25 12.61 -2.88 1.49
N LEU A 26 11.47 -2.49 0.94
CA LEU A 26 10.21 -2.41 1.68
C LEU A 26 9.67 -3.79 2.06
N ARG A 27 9.78 -4.79 1.20
CA ARG A 27 9.45 -6.19 1.55
C ARG A 27 10.33 -6.71 2.70
N LYS A 28 11.60 -6.33 2.76
CA LYS A 28 12.46 -6.63 3.93
C LYS A 28 12.01 -5.89 5.18
N ALA A 29 11.63 -4.61 5.06
CA ALA A 29 11.12 -3.83 6.19
C ALA A 29 9.85 -4.47 6.78
N ILE A 30 8.94 -4.93 5.92
CA ILE A 30 7.74 -5.69 6.31
C ILE A 30 8.13 -6.98 7.04
N ALA A 31 9.09 -7.74 6.52
CA ALA A 31 9.53 -8.98 7.18
C ALA A 31 10.17 -8.72 8.56
N LEU A 32 10.84 -7.58 8.73
CA LEU A 32 11.48 -7.21 9.99
C LEU A 32 10.48 -6.69 11.03
N LYS A 33 9.48 -5.91 10.60
CA LYS A 33 8.44 -5.34 11.48
C LYS A 33 7.06 -5.41 10.81
N PRO A 34 6.38 -6.57 10.84
CA PRO A 34 5.12 -6.78 10.11
C PRO A 34 3.93 -5.99 10.68
N ASP A 35 4.07 -5.45 11.90
CA ASP A 35 3.10 -4.59 12.58
C ASP A 35 3.14 -3.14 12.12
N LYS A 36 4.22 -2.71 11.43
CA LYS A 36 4.40 -1.31 11.06
C LYS A 36 3.72 -0.97 9.74
N PRO A 37 2.75 -0.04 9.73
CA PRO A 37 1.97 0.27 8.52
C PRO A 37 2.78 0.98 7.43
N ASP A 38 3.82 1.74 7.78
CA ASP A 38 4.54 2.60 6.84
C ASP A 38 5.23 1.85 5.70
N ALA A 39 5.74 0.64 5.99
CA ALA A 39 6.41 -0.17 4.97
C ALA A 39 5.41 -0.71 3.91
N TYR A 40 4.20 -1.09 4.34
CA TYR A 40 3.12 -1.48 3.43
C TYR A 40 2.64 -0.29 2.60
N TYR A 41 2.44 0.87 3.24
CA TYR A 41 2.01 2.09 2.53
C TYR A 41 3.02 2.50 1.45
N ASN A 42 4.31 2.54 1.81
CA ASN A 42 5.37 2.91 0.87
C ASN A 42 5.53 1.86 -0.23
N LEU A 43 5.31 0.57 0.05
CA LEU A 43 5.36 -0.48 -0.97
C LEU A 43 4.18 -0.31 -1.95
N GLY A 44 2.98 -0.05 -1.43
CA GLY A 44 1.81 0.27 -2.25
C GLY A 44 2.07 1.47 -3.16
N SER A 45 2.70 2.53 -2.62
CA SER A 45 3.11 3.70 -3.39
C SER A 45 4.04 3.36 -4.56
N VAL A 46 5.10 2.58 -4.30
CA VAL A 46 6.08 2.16 -5.32
C VAL A 46 5.40 1.29 -6.39
N LEU A 47 4.51 0.39 -5.99
CA LEU A 47 3.81 -0.50 -6.91
C LEU A 47 2.82 0.25 -7.79
N ALA A 48 2.10 1.22 -7.22
CA ALA A 48 1.17 2.10 -7.94
C ALA A 48 1.89 2.90 -9.02
N THR A 49 3.00 3.56 -8.68
CA THR A 49 3.81 4.33 -9.66
C THR A 49 4.41 3.44 -10.76
N SER A 50 4.56 2.15 -10.48
CA SER A 50 5.10 1.15 -11.40
C SER A 50 4.02 0.41 -12.18
N GLY A 51 2.75 0.80 -12.07
CA GLY A 51 1.62 0.20 -12.78
C GLY A 51 1.16 -1.17 -12.26
N HIS A 52 1.71 -1.65 -11.14
CA HIS A 52 1.33 -2.90 -10.48
C HIS A 52 0.13 -2.65 -9.55
N VAL A 53 -0.98 -2.23 -10.13
CA VAL A 53 -2.14 -1.66 -9.42
C VAL A 53 -2.80 -2.65 -8.47
N VAL A 54 -2.85 -3.93 -8.83
CA VAL A 54 -3.40 -5.02 -7.98
C VAL A 54 -2.60 -5.18 -6.69
N GLU A 55 -1.28 -5.37 -6.80
CA GLU A 55 -0.41 -5.48 -5.62
C GLU A 55 -0.40 -4.18 -4.81
N ALA A 56 -0.50 -3.02 -5.47
CA ALA A 56 -0.58 -1.73 -4.80
C ALA A 56 -1.83 -1.62 -3.92
N ALA A 57 -3.00 -1.99 -4.45
CA ALA A 57 -4.25 -2.00 -3.71
C ALA A 57 -4.15 -2.89 -2.47
N GLN A 58 -3.64 -4.11 -2.62
CA GLN A 58 -3.45 -5.05 -1.51
C GLN A 58 -2.54 -4.47 -0.42
N MET A 59 -1.40 -3.88 -0.79
CA MET A 59 -0.47 -3.30 0.19
C MET A 59 -1.05 -2.08 0.90
N LEU A 60 -1.84 -1.25 0.21
CA LEU A 60 -2.52 -0.12 0.82
C LEU A 60 -3.64 -0.57 1.78
N LEU A 61 -4.34 -1.67 1.47
CA LEU A 61 -5.29 -2.30 2.38
C LEU A 61 -4.58 -2.83 3.63
N GLU A 62 -3.48 -3.56 3.49
CA GLU A 62 -2.68 -4.01 4.65
C GLU A 62 -2.18 -2.83 5.51
N ALA A 63 -1.78 -1.73 4.87
CA ALA A 63 -1.38 -0.52 5.59
C ALA A 63 -2.54 0.08 6.39
N LYS A 64 -3.75 0.15 5.81
CA LYS A 64 -4.93 0.71 6.48
C LYS A 64 -5.29 -0.10 7.73
N GLU A 65 -5.24 -1.44 7.67
CA GLU A 65 -5.61 -2.31 8.80
C GLU A 65 -4.67 -2.12 10.01
N ARG A 66 -3.46 -1.62 9.76
CA ARG A 66 -2.44 -1.39 10.78
C ARG A 66 -2.39 0.05 11.27
N TYR A 67 -2.99 1.00 10.55
CA TYR A 67 -3.12 2.37 11.04
C TYR A 67 -4.30 2.49 12.02
N THR A 68 -4.19 3.43 12.95
CA THR A 68 -5.33 3.78 13.81
C THR A 68 -6.47 4.34 12.96
N VAL A 69 -7.65 3.72 13.05
CA VAL A 69 -8.87 4.15 12.36
C VAL A 69 -9.15 5.63 12.65
N GLY A 70 -9.48 6.39 11.61
CA GLY A 70 -9.73 7.84 11.69
C GLY A 70 -8.47 8.72 11.68
N SER A 71 -7.27 8.15 11.73
CA SER A 71 -6.03 8.93 11.58
C SER A 71 -5.83 9.40 10.14
N LYS A 72 -5.05 10.47 9.94
CA LYS A 72 -4.71 10.96 8.59
C LYS A 72 -4.01 9.89 7.72
N PRO A 73 -3.03 9.12 8.22
CA PRO A 73 -2.42 8.04 7.44
C PRO A 73 -3.40 6.93 7.06
N TRP A 74 -4.31 6.56 7.99
CA TRP A 74 -5.40 5.62 7.70
C TRP A 74 -6.28 6.13 6.56
N ALA A 75 -6.77 7.37 6.64
CA ALA A 75 -7.62 7.95 5.61
C ALA A 75 -6.91 8.01 4.25
N ARG A 76 -5.62 8.34 4.23
CA ARG A 76 -4.81 8.38 3.01
C ARG A 76 -4.61 6.98 2.40
N ALA A 77 -4.28 5.98 3.21
CA ALA A 77 -4.10 4.61 2.77
C ALA A 77 -5.41 4.04 2.20
N THR A 78 -6.52 4.27 2.92
CA THR A 78 -7.88 3.90 2.51
C THR A 78 -8.27 4.56 1.18
N ALA A 79 -8.13 5.87 1.06
CA ALA A 79 -8.48 6.60 -0.17
C ALA A 79 -7.67 6.10 -1.38
N TRP A 80 -6.37 5.87 -1.19
CA TRP A 80 -5.52 5.42 -2.29
C TRP A 80 -5.78 3.96 -2.67
N ALA A 81 -6.02 3.07 -1.70
CA ALA A 81 -6.42 1.70 -1.99
C ALA A 81 -7.64 1.67 -2.91
N PHE A 82 -8.62 2.54 -2.63
CA PHE A 82 -9.83 2.62 -3.45
C PHE A 82 -9.63 3.23 -4.82
N ASP A 83 -8.74 4.22 -4.95
CA ASP A 83 -8.38 4.72 -6.27
C ASP A 83 -7.79 3.60 -7.15
N MET A 84 -6.96 2.71 -6.57
CA MET A 84 -6.42 1.55 -7.28
C MET A 84 -7.48 0.48 -7.57
N LEU A 85 -8.43 0.25 -6.66
CA LEU A 85 -9.51 -0.75 -6.84
C LEU A 85 -10.53 -0.36 -7.92
N ARG A 86 -10.51 0.87 -8.43
CA ARG A 86 -11.36 1.31 -9.56
C ARG A 86 -10.87 0.82 -10.92
N ASP A 87 -9.65 0.29 -10.98
CA ASP A 87 -9.08 -0.30 -12.19
C ASP A 87 -9.63 -1.72 -12.37
N GLU A 88 -10.06 -2.08 -13.58
CA GLU A 88 -10.63 -3.40 -13.92
C GLU A 88 -9.70 -4.58 -13.57
N ARG A 89 -8.38 -4.34 -13.51
CA ARG A 89 -7.41 -5.37 -13.11
C ARG A 89 -7.60 -5.79 -11.65
N CYS A 90 -8.29 -4.99 -10.84
CA CYS A 90 -8.52 -5.23 -9.42
C CYS A 90 -9.85 -5.94 -9.13
N ASP A 91 -10.62 -6.35 -10.15
CA ASP A 91 -11.94 -6.98 -9.96
C ASP A 91 -11.91 -8.23 -9.07
N GLU A 92 -10.78 -8.95 -9.02
CA GLU A 92 -10.58 -10.13 -8.18
C GLU A 92 -9.99 -9.82 -6.79
N VAL A 93 -9.60 -8.56 -6.52
CA VAL A 93 -9.09 -8.17 -5.20
C VAL A 93 -10.28 -8.06 -4.26
N ALA A 94 -10.25 -8.83 -3.18
CA ALA A 94 -11.27 -8.78 -2.14
C ALA A 94 -11.49 -7.33 -1.68
N THR A 95 -12.67 -6.79 -1.97
CA THR A 95 -13.07 -5.47 -1.50
C THR A 95 -13.47 -5.57 -0.02
N PRO A 96 -13.31 -4.50 0.77
CA PRO A 96 -13.80 -4.48 2.14
C PRO A 96 -15.31 -4.73 2.17
N GLU A 97 -15.82 -5.38 3.22
CA GLU A 97 -17.25 -5.74 3.32
C GLU A 97 -18.21 -4.54 3.17
N TRP A 98 -17.77 -3.35 3.53
CA TRP A 98 -18.56 -2.12 3.40
C TRP A 98 -18.49 -1.48 2.00
N TRP A 99 -17.63 -1.98 1.11
CA TRP A 99 -17.47 -1.56 -0.27
C TRP A 99 -18.35 -2.43 -1.18
N ASP A 100 -19.65 -2.33 -0.95
CA ASP A 100 -20.69 -2.88 -1.81
C ASP A 100 -21.68 -1.76 -2.20
N ASP A 101 -22.59 -2.09 -3.11
CA ASP A 101 -23.64 -1.17 -3.58
C ASP A 101 -24.58 -0.69 -2.45
N GLU A 102 -24.56 -1.30 -1.25
CA GLU A 102 -25.32 -0.86 -0.08
C GLU A 102 -24.53 0.12 0.79
N GLY A 103 -23.25 -0.13 1.04
CA GLY A 103 -22.38 0.72 1.86
C GLY A 103 -22.01 2.06 1.22
N LEU A 104 -22.06 2.16 -0.11
CA LEU A 104 -21.83 3.42 -0.84
C LEU A 104 -23.09 4.30 -0.99
N LYS A 105 -24.26 3.86 -0.53
CA LYS A 105 -25.53 4.62 -0.60
C LYS A 105 -25.77 5.57 0.59
N ALA A 106 -24.83 5.69 1.52
CA ALA A 106 -24.96 6.51 2.73
C ALA A 106 -24.57 7.99 2.53
#